data_AF-A0A965PKP7-F1
#
_entry.id   AF-A0A965PKP7-F1
#
_cell.length_a   1.000
_cell.length_b   1.000
_cell.length_c   1.000
_cell.angle_alpha   90.00
_cell.angle_beta   90.00
_cell.angle_gamma   90.00
#
_symmetry.space_group_name_H-M   'P 1'
#
loop_
_entity.id
_entity.type
_entity.pdbx_description
1 polymer ?
#
loop_
_entity_poly.entity_id
_entity_poly.type
_entity_poly.pdbx_seq_one_letter_code
_entity_poly.pdbx_strand_id
1 'polypeptide(L)'
;MIYSKEDFSDKTHQKALEIYAKRLFANIEKKELARPGPKSAAQTPAPPKEQIKGSKENPEGTAATRSKAGDIEISAENEQVLKDKIANFNKEHPQRKAPSLGTLKKVFRRGAGAFSTSFRPTISGGQPNSRNAWAMARVNKFLKMAGG
;
A
#
# COMPACT_ATOMS: atom_id res chain seq x y z
N MET A 1 6.47 -21.60 -37.06
CA MET A 1 5.55 -22.71 -36.73
C MET A 1 4.18 -22.25 -37.17
N ILE A 2 3.70 -22.76 -38.31
CA ILE A 2 2.39 -22.38 -38.87
C ILE A 2 1.45 -23.53 -38.49
N TYR A 3 0.53 -23.26 -37.58
CA TYR A 3 -0.47 -24.25 -37.17
C TYR A 3 -1.60 -24.26 -38.20
N SER A 4 -2.04 -25.46 -38.63
CA SER A 4 -3.28 -25.64 -39.39
C SER A 4 -4.47 -25.19 -38.55
N LYS A 5 -5.52 -24.65 -39.19
CA LYS A 5 -6.72 -24.14 -38.51
C LYS A 5 -7.46 -25.23 -37.72
N GLU A 6 -7.25 -26.49 -38.10
CA GLU A 6 -7.86 -27.69 -37.50
C GLU A 6 -7.09 -28.18 -36.25
N ASP A 7 -5.81 -27.82 -36.11
CA ASP A 7 -4.94 -28.21 -34.99
C ASP A 7 -4.87 -27.14 -33.87
N PHE A 8 -5.61 -26.04 -34.03
CA PHE A 8 -5.59 -24.89 -33.13
C PHE A 8 -6.58 -25.08 -31.97
N SER A 9 -6.26 -26.00 -31.06
CA SER A 9 -6.95 -26.11 -29.76
C SER A 9 -6.56 -24.97 -28.80
N ASP A 10 -7.39 -24.70 -27.80
CA ASP A 10 -7.08 -23.71 -26.75
C ASP A 10 -5.75 -24.00 -26.03
N LYS A 11 -5.42 -25.28 -25.84
CA LYS A 11 -4.16 -25.70 -25.20
C LYS A 11 -2.95 -25.36 -26.06
N THR A 12 -3.04 -25.59 -27.37
CA THR A 12 -1.98 -25.22 -28.32
C THR A 12 -1.83 -23.70 -28.42
N HIS A 13 -2.94 -22.95 -28.37
CA HIS A 13 -2.93 -21.50 -28.34
C HIS A 13 -2.25 -20.95 -27.09
N GLN A 14 -2.63 -21.44 -25.90
CA GLN A 14 -2.01 -21.03 -24.63
C GLN A 14 -0.51 -21.34 -24.60
N LYS A 15 -0.11 -22.54 -25.07
CA LYS A 15 1.31 -22.92 -25.13
C LYS A 15 2.10 -22.04 -26.09
N ALA A 16 1.53 -21.68 -27.24
CA ALA A 16 2.14 -20.76 -28.19
C ALA A 16 2.27 -19.34 -27.61
N LEU A 17 1.24 -18.86 -26.91
CA LEU A 17 1.25 -17.57 -26.20
C LEU A 17 2.31 -17.53 -25.10
N GLU A 18 2.44 -18.58 -24.29
CA GLU A 18 3.49 -18.67 -23.26
C GLU A 18 4.89 -18.65 -23.86
N ILE A 19 5.11 -19.37 -24.96
CA ILE A 19 6.40 -19.38 -25.67
C ILE A 19 6.71 -17.99 -26.24
N TYR A 20 5.71 -17.34 -26.85
CA TYR A 20 5.84 -15.99 -27.39
C TYR A 20 6.14 -14.96 -26.29
N ALA A 21 5.40 -15.02 -25.18
CA ALA A 21 5.61 -14.16 -24.02
C ALA A 21 6.99 -14.39 -23.39
N LYS A 22 7.42 -15.65 -23.20
CA LYS A 22 8.79 -15.94 -22.76
C LYS A 22 9.82 -15.39 -23.74
N ARG A 23 9.62 -15.52 -25.05
CA ARG A 23 10.58 -15.00 -26.03
C ARG A 23 10.68 -13.48 -26.02
N LEU A 24 9.57 -12.79 -25.81
CA LEU A 24 9.53 -11.32 -25.70
C LEU A 24 10.09 -10.81 -24.38
N PHE A 25 9.81 -11.50 -23.27
CA PHE A 25 10.00 -10.95 -21.92
C PHE A 25 11.05 -11.68 -21.07
N ALA A 26 11.57 -12.84 -21.47
CA ALA A 26 12.48 -13.63 -20.64
C ALA A 26 13.85 -12.97 -20.40
N ASN A 27 14.29 -12.10 -21.31
CA ASN A 27 15.61 -11.46 -21.25
C ASN A 27 15.55 -9.95 -20.96
N ILE A 28 14.37 -9.43 -20.59
CA ILE A 28 14.26 -8.02 -20.19
C ILE A 28 14.82 -7.90 -18.78
N GLU A 29 16.00 -7.28 -18.67
CA GLU A 29 16.62 -6.89 -17.42
C GLU A 29 15.64 -6.04 -16.59
N LYS A 30 15.56 -6.25 -15.26
CA LYS A 30 14.68 -5.43 -14.38
C LYS A 30 14.95 -3.92 -14.51
N LYS A 31 16.16 -3.56 -14.94
CA LYS A 31 16.59 -2.19 -15.23
C LYS A 31 15.86 -1.58 -16.43
N GLU A 32 15.53 -2.38 -17.45
CA GLU A 32 14.79 -1.93 -18.64
C GLU A 32 13.29 -1.76 -18.36
N LEU A 33 12.75 -2.50 -17.38
CA LEU A 33 11.40 -2.29 -16.84
C LEU A 33 11.30 -1.11 -15.87
N ALA A 34 12.43 -0.59 -15.39
CA ALA A 34 12.44 0.53 -14.46
C ALA A 34 12.08 1.83 -15.18
N ARG A 35 11.26 2.67 -14.55
CA ARG A 35 10.92 4.00 -15.09
C ARG A 35 12.21 4.78 -15.38
N PRO A 36 12.40 5.33 -16.58
CA PRO A 36 13.57 6.13 -16.89
C PRO A 36 13.64 7.39 -16.01
N GLY A 37 14.86 7.77 -15.62
CA GLY A 37 15.16 8.96 -14.81
C GLY A 37 15.37 8.68 -13.32
N PRO A 38 15.91 9.67 -12.56
CA PRO A 38 16.14 9.51 -11.13
C PRO A 38 14.83 9.23 -10.41
N LYS A 39 14.89 8.36 -9.40
CA LYS A 39 13.78 8.17 -8.47
C LYS A 39 13.45 9.50 -7.81
N SER A 40 12.17 9.84 -7.76
CA SER A 40 11.77 11.01 -6.98
C SER A 40 12.14 10.79 -5.51
N ALA A 41 12.34 11.86 -4.74
CA ALA A 41 12.63 11.76 -3.30
C ALA A 41 11.56 10.98 -2.51
N ALA A 42 10.35 10.80 -3.07
CA ALA A 42 9.28 9.99 -2.47
C ALA A 42 9.45 8.47 -2.71
N GLN A 43 10.30 8.07 -3.65
CA GLN A 43 10.61 6.68 -4.01
C GLN A 43 11.90 6.17 -3.36
N THR A 44 12.62 7.02 -2.64
CA THR A 44 13.76 6.61 -1.81
C THR A 44 13.27 6.05 -0.47
N PRO A 45 13.87 4.95 0.03
CA PRO A 45 13.56 4.43 1.36
C PRO A 45 13.82 5.46 2.47
N ALA A 46 13.17 5.28 3.62
CA ALA A 46 13.47 6.06 4.82
C ALA A 46 14.93 5.85 5.27
N PRO A 47 15.50 6.80 6.05
CA PRO A 47 16.79 6.59 6.69
C PRO A 47 16.82 5.23 7.41
N PRO A 48 17.95 4.48 7.40
CA PRO A 48 18.00 3.11 7.93
C PRO A 48 17.47 2.97 9.37
N LYS A 49 17.71 3.98 10.22
CA LYS A 49 17.21 4.04 11.60
C LYS A 49 15.67 4.03 11.70
N GLU A 50 15.00 4.45 10.63
CA GLU A 50 13.54 4.50 10.51
C GLU A 50 13.00 3.38 9.60
N GLN A 51 13.78 2.35 9.31
CA GLN A 51 13.29 1.17 8.62
C GLN A 51 12.83 0.11 9.63
N ILE A 52 11.52 -0.09 9.74
CA ILE A 52 10.88 -1.05 10.64
C ILE A 52 10.02 -1.99 9.80
N LYS A 53 10.36 -3.27 9.76
CA LYS A 53 9.63 -4.30 8.99
C LYS A 53 8.51 -4.97 9.78
N GLY A 54 8.54 -4.85 11.11
CA GLY A 54 7.55 -5.39 12.03
C GLY A 54 8.00 -5.14 13.48
N SER A 55 7.18 -5.58 14.42
CA SER A 55 7.53 -5.61 15.85
C SER A 55 7.00 -6.90 16.48
N LYS A 56 7.49 -7.23 17.68
CA LYS A 56 7.00 -8.38 18.45
C LYS A 56 5.47 -8.34 18.62
N GLU A 57 4.96 -7.17 19.00
CA GLU A 57 3.53 -6.91 19.15
C GLU A 57 2.74 -6.90 17.84
N ASN A 58 3.42 -6.67 16.70
CA ASN A 58 2.77 -6.52 15.41
C ASN A 58 3.67 -7.08 14.32
N PRO A 59 3.62 -8.40 14.10
CA PRO A 59 4.49 -9.06 13.15
C PRO A 59 4.21 -8.60 11.71
N GLU A 60 5.15 -8.88 10.82
CA GLU A 60 5.02 -8.58 9.41
C GLU A 60 3.74 -9.19 8.83
N GLY A 61 3.04 -8.43 7.97
CA GLY A 61 1.80 -8.90 7.34
C GLY A 61 0.55 -8.88 8.22
N THR A 62 0.61 -8.43 9.49
CA THR A 62 -0.60 -8.30 10.35
C THR A 62 -1.64 -7.39 9.71
N ALA A 63 -1.21 -6.37 8.97
CA ALA A 63 -2.12 -5.50 8.24
C ALA A 63 -2.52 -6.02 6.85
N ALA A 64 -2.14 -7.24 6.42
CA ALA A 64 -2.39 -7.74 5.06
C ALA A 64 -3.84 -8.20 4.84
N THR A 65 -4.42 -8.95 5.78
CA THR A 65 -5.76 -9.58 5.62
C THR A 65 -6.83 -8.91 6.47
N ARG A 66 -8.12 -9.09 6.11
CA ARG A 66 -9.25 -8.47 6.82
C ARG A 66 -9.43 -9.04 8.24
N SER A 67 -9.12 -10.32 8.43
CA SER A 67 -9.26 -11.05 9.69
C SER A 67 -8.33 -10.57 10.80
N LYS A 68 -7.13 -10.05 10.46
CA LYS A 68 -6.10 -9.62 11.43
C LYS A 68 -6.22 -8.16 11.87
N ALA A 69 -7.35 -7.51 11.61
CA ALA A 69 -7.52 -6.07 11.90
C ALA A 69 -7.74 -5.78 13.40
N GLY A 70 -8.17 -6.78 14.19
CA GLY A 70 -8.40 -6.66 15.63
C GLY A 70 -7.11 -6.63 16.45
N ASP A 71 -6.09 -7.35 16.01
CA ASP A 71 -4.86 -7.62 16.79
C ASP A 71 -3.78 -6.53 16.62
N ILE A 72 -4.13 -5.39 16.01
CA ILE A 72 -3.15 -4.33 15.74
C ILE A 72 -3.08 -3.39 16.94
N GLU A 73 -2.02 -3.55 17.72
CA GLU A 73 -1.67 -2.63 18.80
C GLU A 73 -1.00 -1.36 18.26
N ILE A 74 -1.53 -0.21 18.68
CA ILE A 74 -1.01 1.15 18.41
C ILE A 74 -0.98 1.94 19.71
N SER A 75 -0.24 3.05 19.76
CA SER A 75 -0.20 3.89 20.97
C SER A 75 -1.58 4.50 21.27
N ALA A 76 -1.85 4.75 22.56
CA ALA A 76 -3.14 5.27 23.02
C ALA A 76 -3.49 6.61 22.37
N GLU A 77 -2.49 7.48 22.15
CA GLU A 77 -2.67 8.79 21.52
C GLU A 77 -3.13 8.64 20.07
N ASN A 78 -2.48 7.73 19.32
CA ASN A 78 -2.87 7.46 17.94
C ASN A 78 -4.26 6.83 17.87
N GLU A 79 -4.60 5.96 18.81
CA GLU A 79 -5.94 5.38 18.88
C GLU A 79 -7.01 6.45 19.12
N GLN A 80 -6.76 7.38 20.04
CA GLN A 80 -7.69 8.48 20.31
C GLN A 80 -7.89 9.34 19.06
N VAL A 81 -6.81 9.71 18.37
CA VAL A 81 -6.89 10.48 17.12
C VAL A 81 -7.69 9.74 16.05
N LEU A 82 -7.60 8.40 15.97
CA LEU A 82 -8.43 7.62 15.05
C LEU A 82 -9.91 7.63 15.43
N LYS A 83 -10.24 7.57 16.72
CA LYS A 83 -11.62 7.68 17.22
C LYS A 83 -12.21 9.05 16.90
N ASP A 84 -11.44 10.11 17.12
CA ASP A 84 -11.86 11.49 16.81
C ASP A 84 -12.12 11.67 15.32
N LYS A 85 -11.29 11.07 14.46
CA LYS A 85 -11.50 11.07 13.00
C LYS A 85 -12.77 10.33 12.58
N ILE A 86 -13.13 9.23 13.24
CA ILE A 86 -14.40 8.54 12.99
C ILE A 86 -15.57 9.42 13.39
N ALA A 87 -15.49 10.09 14.55
CA ALA A 87 -16.52 11.02 15.00
C ALA A 87 -16.71 12.18 14.01
N ASN A 88 -15.61 12.77 13.52
CA ASN A 88 -15.67 13.84 12.52
C ASN A 88 -16.24 13.33 11.19
N PHE A 89 -15.86 12.13 10.73
CA PHE A 89 -16.40 11.53 9.52
C PHE A 89 -17.92 11.36 9.59
N ASN A 90 -18.45 10.90 10.74
CA ASN A 90 -19.89 10.77 10.93
C ASN A 90 -20.63 12.12 10.88
N LYS A 91 -19.99 13.19 11.35
CA LYS A 91 -20.55 14.56 11.28
C LYS A 91 -20.56 15.09 9.84
N GLU A 92 -19.46 14.88 9.11
CA GLU A 92 -19.30 15.36 7.73
C GLU A 92 -20.11 14.53 6.72
N HIS A 93 -20.29 13.24 6.99
CA HIS A 93 -20.94 12.29 6.09
C HIS A 93 -22.04 11.47 6.80
N PRO A 94 -23.13 12.10 7.27
CA PRO A 94 -24.18 11.42 8.03
C PRO A 94 -24.89 10.31 7.26
N GLN A 95 -24.90 10.40 5.92
CA GLN A 95 -25.52 9.42 5.02
C GLN A 95 -24.60 8.21 4.71
N ARG A 96 -23.33 8.24 5.16
CA ARG A 96 -22.34 7.21 4.85
C ARG A 96 -21.98 6.40 6.10
N LYS A 97 -21.75 5.11 5.91
CA LYS A 97 -21.29 4.24 6.99
C LYS A 97 -19.82 4.53 7.32
N ALA A 98 -19.55 4.97 8.54
CA ALA A 98 -18.18 5.14 9.01
C ALA A 98 -17.38 3.83 9.00
N PRO A 99 -16.08 3.88 8.64
CA PRO A 99 -15.16 2.78 8.85
C PRO A 99 -15.00 2.45 10.35
N SER A 100 -14.81 1.17 10.66
CA SER A 100 -14.53 0.73 12.03
C SER A 100 -13.13 1.15 12.52
N LEU A 101 -12.95 1.25 13.84
CA LEU A 101 -11.65 1.55 14.44
C LEU A 101 -10.55 0.58 13.98
N GLY A 102 -10.81 -0.73 13.97
CA GLY A 102 -9.86 -1.72 13.45
C GLY A 102 -9.49 -1.51 11.98
N THR A 103 -10.43 -1.00 11.17
CA THR A 103 -10.13 -0.64 9.77
C THR A 103 -9.14 0.52 9.70
N LEU A 104 -9.33 1.55 10.54
CA LEU A 104 -8.40 2.69 10.59
C LEU A 104 -7.04 2.30 11.19
N LYS A 105 -7.00 1.49 12.25
CA LYS A 105 -5.76 0.92 12.81
C LYS A 105 -4.95 0.19 11.74
N LYS A 106 -5.64 -0.57 10.88
CA LYS A 106 -5.03 -1.27 9.75
C LYS A 106 -4.47 -0.33 8.68
N VAL A 107 -5.24 0.68 8.27
CA VAL A 107 -4.77 1.68 7.29
C VAL A 107 -3.55 2.43 7.84
N PHE A 108 -3.60 2.81 9.12
CA PHE A 108 -2.49 3.42 9.84
C PHE A 108 -1.24 2.51 9.83
N ARG A 109 -1.36 1.25 10.25
CA ARG A 109 -0.25 0.28 10.27
C ARG A 109 0.35 0.05 8.88
N ARG A 110 -0.47 -0.04 7.82
CA ARG A 110 0.02 -0.11 6.43
C ARG A 110 0.80 1.13 6.03
N GLY A 111 0.31 2.31 6.40
CA GLY A 111 1.00 3.55 6.14
C GLY A 111 2.34 3.63 6.86
N ALA A 112 2.36 3.26 8.13
CA ALA A 112 3.55 3.19 8.95
C ALA A 112 4.60 2.22 8.37
N GLY A 113 4.19 1.07 7.83
CA GLY A 113 5.09 0.13 7.15
C GLY A 113 5.62 0.64 5.82
N ALA A 114 4.77 1.27 5.00
CA ALA A 114 5.17 1.84 3.72
C ALA A 114 6.21 2.95 3.85
N PHE A 115 6.24 3.66 4.98
CA PHE A 115 7.26 4.66 5.29
C PHE A 115 8.68 4.07 5.24
N SER A 116 8.85 2.81 5.63
CA SER A 116 10.17 2.16 5.63
C SER A 116 10.68 1.79 4.24
N THR A 117 9.79 1.56 3.27
CA THR A 117 10.17 1.27 1.88
C THR A 117 10.25 2.51 1.01
N SER A 118 9.46 3.53 1.34
CA SER A 118 9.32 4.76 0.56
C SER A 118 8.75 5.86 1.45
N PHE A 119 9.42 7.01 1.54
CA PHE A 119 8.90 8.14 2.30
C PHE A 119 9.12 9.45 1.57
N ARG A 120 8.24 10.43 1.84
CA ARG A 120 8.49 11.82 1.45
C ARG A 120 9.25 12.51 2.59
N PRO A 121 10.38 13.17 2.34
CA PRO A 121 11.17 13.81 3.41
C PRO A 121 10.43 14.92 4.15
N THR A 122 9.56 15.64 3.43
CA THR A 122 8.82 16.78 3.98
C THR A 122 7.32 16.60 3.80
N ILE A 123 6.53 17.26 4.65
CA ILE A 123 5.08 17.42 4.51
C ILE A 123 4.76 18.77 3.84
N SER A 124 3.49 19.19 3.87
CA SER A 124 3.10 20.53 3.41
C SER A 124 3.83 21.59 4.24
N GLY A 125 4.27 22.68 3.61
CA GLY A 125 5.01 23.75 4.28
C GLY A 125 6.47 23.43 4.62
N GLY A 126 7.05 22.37 4.04
CA GLY A 126 8.49 22.07 4.15
C GLY A 126 8.94 21.45 5.47
N GLN A 127 8.01 21.22 6.41
CA GLN A 127 8.29 20.57 7.69
C GLN A 127 8.77 19.12 7.49
N PRO A 128 9.69 18.60 8.33
CA PRO A 128 10.10 17.21 8.30
C PRO A 128 8.91 16.26 8.47
N ASN A 129 8.88 15.20 7.66
CA ASN A 129 7.86 14.17 7.76
C ASN A 129 8.23 13.12 8.80
N SER A 130 7.23 12.49 9.40
CA SER A 130 7.40 11.40 10.35
C SER A 130 6.56 10.19 9.95
N ARG A 131 6.91 9.02 10.46
CA ARG A 131 6.14 7.78 10.22
C ARG A 131 4.66 7.94 10.60
N ASN A 132 4.39 8.58 11.74
CA ASN A 132 3.03 8.78 12.23
C ASN A 132 2.27 9.76 11.33
N ALA A 133 2.91 10.86 10.89
CA ALA A 133 2.31 11.80 9.96
C ALA A 133 1.97 11.14 8.61
N TRP A 134 2.88 10.30 8.09
CA TRP A 134 2.66 9.54 6.87
C TRP A 134 1.51 8.53 6.97
N ALA A 135 1.43 7.82 8.10
CA ALA A 135 0.35 6.90 8.40
C ALA A 135 -1.00 7.62 8.51
N MET A 136 -1.05 8.76 9.22
CA MET A 136 -2.25 9.59 9.36
C MET A 136 -2.69 10.21 8.02
N ALA A 137 -1.77 10.62 7.17
CA ALA A 137 -2.11 11.12 5.83
C ALA A 137 -2.85 10.07 4.99
N ARG A 138 -2.45 8.80 5.10
CA ARG A 138 -3.14 7.68 4.45
C ARG A 138 -4.52 7.41 5.06
N VAL A 139 -4.67 7.53 6.38
CA VAL A 139 -5.99 7.48 7.04
C VAL A 139 -6.90 8.59 6.53
N ASN A 140 -6.41 9.82 6.45
CA ASN A 140 -7.18 10.95 5.93
C ASN A 140 -7.61 10.74 4.48
N LYS A 141 -6.70 10.24 3.63
CA LYS A 141 -7.03 9.91 2.24
C LYS A 141 -8.07 8.80 2.15
N PHE A 142 -7.97 7.77 3.00
CA PHE A 142 -8.95 6.69 3.07
C PHE A 142 -10.34 7.18 3.48
N LEU A 143 -10.42 8.01 4.52
CA LEU A 143 -11.68 8.62 4.95
C LEU A 143 -12.28 9.51 3.86
N LYS A 144 -11.46 10.34 3.20
CA LYS A 144 -11.92 11.14 2.05
C LYS A 144 -12.54 10.27 0.94
N MET A 145 -11.93 9.14 0.61
CA MET A 145 -12.48 8.22 -0.39
C MET A 145 -13.75 7.50 0.10
N ALA A 146 -13.86 7.21 1.40
CA ALA A 146 -15.06 6.60 1.97
C ALA A 146 -16.26 7.58 2.01
N GLY A 147 -15.98 8.87 2.18
CA GLY A 147 -16.98 9.94 2.25
C GLY A 147 -17.70 10.21 0.93
N GLY A 148 -17.04 9.95 -0.21
CA GLY A 148 -17.51 10.32 -1.54
C GLY A 148 -16.75 11.53 -2.06
#